data_AF-A0A7R9VVL4-F1
#
_entry.id   AF-A0A7R9VVL4-F1
#
_cell.length_a   1.000
_cell.length_b   1.000
_cell.length_c   1.000
_cell.angle_alpha   90.00
_cell.angle_beta   90.00
_cell.angle_gamma   90.00
#
_symmetry.space_group_name_H-M   'P 1'
#
loop_
_entity.id
_entity.type
_entity.pdbx_description
1 polymer ?
#
loop_
_entity_poly.entity_id
_entity_poly.type
_entity_poly.pdbx_seq_one_letter_code
_entity_poly.pdbx_strand_id
1 'polypeptide(L)'
;REIISKIVIPNLMIREVDEERFEDDPQEFILGDMEGSDTESRRKVSQELLRAMCRQFEAETTTIVSEHVNAMLGEFAADPAGKWTRKEAAVHLVLGIAIRAESASHGVSQVNENVNIMEFFSANILTELQETNMSTRPMVKATAIKFVSTFRNQFAKEHLTALMPLLIAHLS
;
A
#
# COMPACT_ATOMS: atom_id res chain seq x y z
N ARG A 1 -0.64 -17.57 10.88
CA ARG A 1 0.37 -16.66 11.46
C ARG A 1 1.74 -16.79 10.79
N GLU A 2 2.38 -17.97 10.81
CA GLU A 2 3.72 -18.19 10.24
C GLU A 2 3.85 -17.81 8.75
N ILE A 3 2.84 -18.06 7.93
CA ILE A 3 2.85 -17.68 6.51
C ILE A 3 3.00 -16.15 6.37
N ILE A 4 2.31 -15.37 7.19
CA ILE A 4 2.38 -13.91 7.14
C ILE A 4 3.77 -13.42 7.56
N SER A 5 4.27 -13.89 8.71
CA SER A 5 5.53 -13.40 9.28
C SER A 5 6.78 -13.91 8.57
N LYS A 6 6.78 -15.14 8.06
CA LYS A 6 7.96 -15.78 7.44
C LYS A 6 7.97 -15.76 5.92
N ILE A 7 6.83 -15.56 5.28
CA ILE A 7 6.73 -15.60 3.81
C ILE A 7 6.25 -14.26 3.26
N VAL A 8 5.04 -13.83 3.62
CA VAL A 8 4.43 -12.63 3.02
C VAL A 8 5.25 -11.38 3.34
N ILE A 9 5.50 -11.09 4.61
CA ILE A 9 6.22 -9.87 5.02
C ILE A 9 7.66 -9.82 4.44
N PRO A 10 8.51 -10.86 4.56
CA PRO A 10 9.86 -10.81 3.99
C PRO A 10 9.92 -10.66 2.47
N ASN A 11 8.85 -11.04 1.76
CA ASN A 11 8.76 -10.87 0.31
C ASN A 11 8.08 -9.57 -0.12
N LEU A 12 7.32 -8.93 0.78
CA LEU A 12 6.77 -7.58 0.60
C LEU A 12 7.71 -6.45 1.00
N MET A 13 8.70 -6.69 1.87
CA MET A 13 9.65 -5.65 2.26
C MET A 13 10.48 -5.18 1.07
N ILE A 14 10.65 -3.85 0.95
CA ILE A 14 11.60 -3.21 0.04
C ILE A 14 13.02 -3.69 0.35
N ARG A 15 13.78 -3.93 -0.72
CA ARG A 15 15.22 -4.22 -0.68
C ARG A 15 15.99 -3.10 -1.35
N GLU A 16 17.30 -3.07 -1.12
CA GLU A 16 18.23 -2.14 -1.79
C GLU A 16 18.06 -2.15 -3.32
N VAL A 17 17.97 -3.33 -3.95
CA VAL A 17 17.72 -3.44 -5.41
C VAL A 17 16.36 -2.87 -5.85
N ASP A 18 15.35 -2.88 -4.98
CA ASP A 18 14.05 -2.26 -5.26
C ASP A 18 14.17 -0.73 -5.20
N GLU A 19 14.98 -0.20 -4.28
CA GLU A 19 15.29 1.23 -4.16
C GLU A 19 16.12 1.71 -5.35
N GLU A 20 17.21 1.02 -5.68
CA GLU A 20 18.04 1.30 -6.87
C GLU A 20 17.19 1.33 -8.14
N ARG A 21 16.32 0.32 -8.33
CA ARG A 21 15.44 0.31 -9.50
C ARG A 21 14.42 1.45 -9.48
N PHE A 22 13.92 1.85 -8.32
CA PHE A 22 13.03 3.00 -8.24
C PHE A 22 13.74 4.33 -8.56
N GLU A 23 15.04 4.44 -8.25
CA GLU A 23 15.85 5.62 -8.56
C GLU A 23 16.27 5.65 -10.05
N ASP A 24 16.68 4.51 -10.60
CA ASP A 24 17.22 4.40 -11.96
C ASP A 24 16.13 4.23 -13.04
N ASP A 25 15.09 3.43 -12.77
CA ASP A 25 13.95 3.18 -13.66
C ASP A 25 12.61 3.14 -12.87
N PRO A 26 12.14 4.30 -12.37
CA PRO A 26 10.90 4.38 -11.60
C PRO A 26 9.68 3.87 -12.38
N GLN A 27 9.69 3.98 -13.71
CA GLN A 27 8.58 3.55 -14.54
C GLN A 27 8.46 2.02 -14.56
N GLU A 28 9.57 1.31 -14.76
CA GLU A 28 9.58 -0.16 -14.68
C GLU A 28 9.19 -0.64 -13.28
N PHE A 29 9.69 0.01 -12.22
CA PHE A 29 9.30 -0.32 -10.85
C PHE A 29 7.79 -0.21 -10.65
N ILE A 30 7.18 0.92 -11.03
CA ILE A 30 5.74 1.16 -10.86
C ILE A 30 4.93 0.17 -11.70
N LEU A 31 5.28 -0.03 -12.97
CA LEU A 31 4.57 -0.95 -13.86
C LEU A 31 4.67 -2.39 -13.37
N GLY A 32 5.79 -2.82 -12.82
CA GLY A 32 5.96 -4.16 -12.24
C GLY A 32 5.07 -4.41 -11.00
N ASP A 33 4.60 -3.34 -10.35
CA ASP A 33 3.79 -3.39 -9.14
C ASP A 33 2.31 -3.03 -9.39
N MET A 34 1.94 -2.69 -10.62
CA MET A 34 0.55 -2.45 -11.04
C MET A 34 -0.19 -3.75 -11.34
N GLU A 35 -1.50 -3.75 -11.05
CA GLU A 35 -2.36 -4.88 -11.38
C GLU A 35 -2.52 -5.06 -12.89
N GLY A 36 -2.45 -6.32 -13.34
CA GLY A 36 -2.52 -6.66 -14.76
C GLY A 36 -1.19 -6.51 -15.52
N SER A 37 -0.10 -6.16 -14.84
CA SER A 37 1.25 -6.26 -15.40
C SER A 37 1.66 -7.71 -15.63
N ASP A 38 2.28 -8.03 -16.77
CA ASP A 38 2.82 -9.37 -17.04
C ASP A 38 4.13 -9.66 -16.29
N THR A 39 4.71 -8.64 -15.64
CA THR A 39 5.93 -8.80 -14.85
C THR A 39 5.60 -9.47 -13.51
N GLU A 40 6.22 -10.63 -13.25
CA GLU A 40 6.17 -11.26 -11.94
C GLU A 40 7.26 -10.70 -11.02
N SER A 41 6.87 -10.28 -9.83
CA SER A 41 7.78 -9.86 -8.77
C SER A 41 7.47 -10.58 -7.46
N ARG A 42 8.46 -10.76 -6.59
CA ARG A 42 8.26 -11.31 -5.23
C ARG A 42 7.13 -10.58 -4.48
N ARG A 43 7.08 -9.25 -4.63
CA ARG A 43 6.09 -8.39 -3.96
C ARG A 43 4.70 -8.69 -4.48
N LYS A 44 4.53 -8.76 -5.80
CA LYS A 44 3.27 -9.10 -6.47
C LYS A 44 2.78 -10.49 -6.09
N VAL A 45 3.64 -11.51 -6.18
CA VAL A 45 3.27 -12.89 -5.82
C VAL A 45 2.88 -13.00 -4.34
N SER A 46 3.52 -12.22 -3.46
CA SER A 46 3.16 -12.17 -2.03
C SER A 46 1.82 -11.48 -1.78
N GLN A 47 1.50 -10.43 -2.55
CA GLN A 47 0.18 -9.81 -2.54
C GLN A 47 -0.90 -10.79 -3.02
N GLU A 48 -0.65 -11.51 -4.09
CA GLU A 48 -1.60 -12.50 -4.63
C GLU A 48 -1.83 -13.64 -3.64
N LEU A 49 -0.78 -14.13 -2.97
CA LEU A 49 -0.89 -15.09 -1.88
C LEU A 49 -1.74 -14.55 -0.74
N LEU A 50 -1.50 -13.31 -0.31
CA LEU A 50 -2.26 -12.68 0.76
C LEU A 50 -3.75 -12.54 0.40
N ARG A 51 -4.05 -12.08 -0.81
CA ARG A 51 -5.41 -12.01 -1.34
C ARG A 51 -6.07 -13.39 -1.41
N ALA A 52 -5.32 -14.43 -1.80
CA ALA A 52 -5.81 -15.80 -1.80
C ALA A 52 -6.15 -16.30 -0.40
N MET A 53 -5.33 -15.97 0.60
CA MET A 53 -5.63 -16.27 2.00
C MET A 53 -6.90 -15.56 2.47
N CYS A 54 -7.09 -14.29 2.12
CA CYS A 54 -8.31 -13.54 2.46
C CYS A 54 -9.58 -14.15 1.84
N ARG A 55 -9.51 -14.71 0.62
CA ARG A 55 -10.66 -15.40 0.01
C ARG A 55 -11.14 -16.62 0.82
N GLN A 56 -10.23 -17.31 1.52
CA GLN A 56 -10.55 -18.55 2.24
C GLN A 56 -10.69 -18.36 3.75
N PHE A 57 -9.92 -17.43 4.33
CA PHE A 57 -9.75 -17.23 5.77
C PHE A 57 -9.75 -15.74 6.12
N GLU A 58 -10.73 -14.99 5.61
CA GLU A 58 -10.76 -13.51 5.68
C GLU A 58 -10.55 -12.98 7.10
N ALA A 59 -11.38 -13.41 8.06
CA ALA A 59 -11.33 -12.91 9.43
C ALA A 59 -9.97 -13.17 10.09
N GLU A 60 -9.48 -14.41 10.06
CA GLU A 60 -8.20 -14.79 10.67
C GLU A 60 -7.02 -14.07 10.01
N THR A 61 -7.00 -14.01 8.67
CA THR A 61 -5.95 -13.33 7.90
C THR A 61 -5.93 -11.84 8.23
N THR A 62 -7.10 -11.21 8.27
CA THR A 62 -7.26 -9.79 8.61
C THR A 62 -6.75 -9.49 10.01
N THR A 63 -7.15 -10.27 11.01
CA THR A 63 -6.67 -10.08 12.40
C THR A 63 -5.14 -10.17 12.48
N ILE A 64 -4.55 -11.21 11.91
CA ILE A 64 -3.10 -11.42 11.97
C ILE A 64 -2.34 -10.29 11.24
N VAL A 65 -2.81 -9.88 10.07
CA VAL A 65 -2.16 -8.81 9.30
C VAL A 65 -2.32 -7.47 9.99
N SER A 66 -3.48 -7.16 10.56
CA SER A 66 -3.70 -5.91 11.31
C SER A 66 -2.77 -5.78 12.52
N GLU A 67 -2.47 -6.89 13.24
CA GLU A 67 -1.45 -6.88 14.30
C GLU A 67 -0.06 -6.48 13.76
N HIS A 68 0.34 -7.01 12.61
CA HIS A 68 1.62 -6.68 11.97
C HIS A 68 1.65 -5.24 11.43
N VAL A 69 0.57 -4.77 10.83
CA VAL A 69 0.41 -3.38 10.36
C VAL A 69 0.60 -2.42 11.52
N ASN A 70 -0.07 -2.65 12.65
CA ASN A 70 0.07 -1.79 13.83
C ASN A 70 1.49 -1.78 14.39
N ALA A 71 2.15 -2.95 14.47
CA ALA A 71 3.55 -3.03 14.91
C ALA A 71 4.49 -2.26 13.97
N MET A 72 4.33 -2.43 12.65
CA MET A 72 5.14 -1.74 11.64
C MET A 72 4.94 -0.23 11.64
N LEU A 73 3.71 0.24 11.81
CA LEU A 73 3.42 1.67 11.95
C LEU A 73 3.98 2.24 13.25
N GLY A 74 3.95 1.48 14.35
CA GLY A 74 4.60 1.85 15.61
C GLY A 74 6.13 1.94 15.47
N GLU A 75 6.73 0.99 14.74
CA GLU A 75 8.15 1.04 14.38
C GLU A 75 8.49 2.30 13.57
N PHE A 76 7.71 2.60 12.54
CA PHE A 76 7.86 3.83 11.74
C PHE A 76 7.73 5.09 12.60
N ALA A 77 6.73 5.17 13.48
CA ALA A 77 6.51 6.34 14.33
C ALA A 77 7.71 6.61 15.27
N ALA A 78 8.45 5.57 15.66
CA ALA A 78 9.65 5.71 16.48
C ALA A 78 10.87 6.25 15.72
N ASP A 79 10.95 6.03 14.40
CA ASP A 79 12.03 6.54 13.55
C ASP A 79 11.56 6.67 12.08
N PRO A 80 10.86 7.78 11.73
CA PRO A 80 10.31 7.94 10.38
C PRO A 80 11.36 8.01 9.27
N ALA A 81 12.59 8.41 9.59
CA ALA A 81 13.68 8.51 8.63
C ALA A 81 14.33 7.14 8.37
N GLY A 82 14.59 6.35 9.42
CA GLY A 82 15.23 5.04 9.29
C GLY A 82 14.27 3.87 9.05
N LYS A 83 12.97 4.02 9.31
CA LYS A 83 11.98 2.92 9.25
C LYS A 83 10.83 3.18 8.29
N TRP A 84 11.03 4.02 7.27
CA TRP A 84 10.03 4.29 6.25
C TRP A 84 9.57 3.03 5.49
N THR A 85 10.46 2.04 5.29
CA THR A 85 10.13 0.76 4.65
C THR A 85 9.08 -0.04 5.44
N ARG A 86 8.99 0.17 6.76
CA ARG A 86 7.93 -0.43 7.59
C ARG A 86 6.56 0.17 7.28
N LYS A 87 6.49 1.49 7.10
CA LYS A 87 5.25 2.15 6.68
C LYS A 87 4.85 1.72 5.27
N GLU A 88 5.80 1.67 4.36
CA GLU A 88 5.59 1.19 2.98
C GLU A 88 4.97 -0.21 2.97
N ALA A 89 5.58 -1.16 3.69
CA ALA A 89 5.08 -2.53 3.80
C ALA A 89 3.71 -2.61 4.50
N ALA A 90 3.47 -1.79 5.53
CA ALA A 90 2.19 -1.73 6.21
C ALA A 90 1.06 -1.25 5.29
N VAL A 91 1.30 -0.23 4.46
CA VAL A 91 0.32 0.23 3.45
C VAL A 91 0.06 -0.86 2.42
N HIS A 92 1.10 -1.55 1.95
CA HIS A 92 0.96 -2.69 1.04
C HIS A 92 0.15 -3.83 1.67
N LEU A 93 0.38 -4.19 2.93
CA LEU A 93 -0.41 -5.21 3.61
C LEU A 93 -1.90 -4.84 3.65
N VAL A 94 -2.23 -3.57 3.95
CA VAL A 94 -3.62 -3.09 3.93
C VAL A 94 -4.24 -3.20 2.55
N LEU A 95 -3.51 -2.84 1.48
CA LEU A 95 -3.97 -3.05 0.10
C LEU A 95 -4.33 -4.53 -0.15
N GLY A 96 -3.53 -5.47 0.36
CA GLY A 96 -3.75 -6.90 0.18
C GLY A 96 -4.95 -7.47 0.93
N ILE A 97 -5.29 -6.95 2.12
CA ILE A 97 -6.38 -7.48 2.96
C ILE A 97 -7.71 -6.73 2.82
N ALA A 98 -7.67 -5.48 2.35
CA ALA A 98 -8.86 -4.62 2.28
C ALA A 98 -9.73 -4.88 1.05
N ILE A 99 -9.19 -5.54 0.01
CA ILE A 99 -9.86 -5.68 -1.28
C ILE A 99 -10.45 -7.08 -1.43
N ARG A 100 -11.78 -7.15 -1.58
CA ARG A 100 -12.50 -8.40 -1.91
C ARG A 100 -12.65 -8.58 -3.42
N ALA A 101 -12.94 -7.49 -4.13
CA ALA A 101 -13.08 -7.50 -5.59
C ALA A 101 -12.68 -6.15 -6.18
N GLU A 102 -11.95 -6.19 -7.31
CA GLU A 102 -11.58 -5.02 -8.09
C GLU A 102 -11.46 -5.34 -9.57
N SER A 103 -11.40 -4.29 -10.39
CA SER A 103 -11.08 -4.39 -11.81
C SER A 103 -10.29 -3.15 -12.23
N ALA A 104 -9.50 -3.25 -13.30
CA ALA A 104 -8.75 -2.11 -13.81
C ALA A 104 -9.67 -0.90 -14.14
N SER A 105 -10.80 -1.16 -14.81
CA SER A 105 -11.72 -0.11 -15.25
C SER A 105 -12.51 0.53 -14.11
N HIS A 106 -12.96 -0.26 -13.13
CA HIS A 106 -13.85 0.23 -12.07
C HIS A 106 -13.15 0.39 -10.73
N GLY A 107 -11.90 -0.02 -10.54
CA GLY A 107 -11.25 0.00 -9.22
C GLY A 107 -11.90 -0.99 -8.25
N VAL A 108 -11.73 -0.76 -6.95
CA VAL A 108 -12.30 -1.62 -5.90
C VAL A 108 -13.83 -1.47 -5.84
N SER A 109 -14.54 -2.58 -6.03
CA SER A 109 -16.00 -2.67 -6.00
C SER A 109 -16.52 -3.29 -4.70
N GLN A 110 -15.73 -4.13 -4.04
CA GLN A 110 -16.05 -4.72 -2.75
C GLN A 110 -14.83 -4.68 -1.82
N VAL A 111 -15.07 -4.28 -0.58
CA VAL A 111 -14.04 -4.15 0.45
C VAL A 111 -14.28 -5.14 1.58
N ASN A 112 -13.22 -5.49 2.28
CA ASN A 112 -13.29 -6.23 3.54
C ASN A 112 -13.75 -5.29 4.65
N GLU A 113 -14.94 -5.55 5.19
CA GLU A 113 -15.58 -4.71 6.21
C GLU A 113 -14.82 -4.67 7.54
N ASN A 114 -13.89 -5.61 7.76
CA ASN A 114 -13.02 -5.64 8.93
C ASN A 114 -11.84 -4.65 8.82
N VAL A 115 -11.73 -3.90 7.71
CA VAL A 115 -10.68 -2.90 7.47
C VAL A 115 -11.31 -1.55 7.19
N ASN A 116 -11.09 -0.58 8.10
CA ASN A 116 -11.56 0.79 7.90
C ASN A 116 -10.59 1.57 7.01
N ILE A 117 -10.84 1.55 5.69
CA ILE A 117 -10.01 2.20 4.67
C ILE A 117 -9.90 3.71 4.91
N MET A 118 -10.99 4.38 5.29
CA MET A 118 -11.01 5.84 5.43
C MET A 118 -10.28 6.31 6.69
N GLU A 119 -10.37 5.55 7.77
CA GLU A 119 -9.57 5.78 8.98
C GLU A 119 -8.09 5.56 8.69
N PHE A 120 -7.73 4.46 8.02
CA PHE A 120 -6.35 4.19 7.64
C PHE A 120 -5.79 5.27 6.71
N PHE A 121 -6.59 5.72 5.74
CA PHE A 121 -6.26 6.82 4.85
C PHE A 121 -5.93 8.09 5.63
N SER A 122 -6.84 8.51 6.52
CA SER A 122 -6.71 9.78 7.26
C SER A 122 -5.52 9.76 8.20
N ALA A 123 -5.26 8.63 8.86
CA ALA A 123 -4.16 8.50 9.81
C ALA A 123 -2.78 8.34 9.15
N ASN A 124 -2.69 7.59 8.04
CA ASN A 124 -1.40 7.13 7.53
C ASN A 124 -1.06 7.62 6.12
N ILE A 125 -2.05 7.78 5.25
CA ILE A 125 -1.84 8.09 3.82
C ILE A 125 -1.82 9.60 3.61
N LEU A 126 -2.82 10.29 4.17
CA LEU A 126 -2.98 11.74 3.99
C LEU A 126 -1.73 12.52 4.43
N THR A 127 -1.08 12.08 5.51
CA THR A 127 0.13 12.72 6.04
C THR A 127 1.30 12.68 5.06
N GLU A 128 1.43 11.63 4.25
CA GLU A 128 2.49 11.54 3.23
C GLU A 128 2.18 12.40 1.99
N LEU A 129 0.89 12.56 1.66
CA LEU A 129 0.43 13.42 0.56
C LEU A 129 0.49 14.92 0.92
N GLN A 130 0.42 15.26 2.21
CA GLN A 130 0.56 16.64 2.70
C GLN A 130 2.01 17.06 2.93
N GLU A 131 2.96 16.12 2.93
CA GLU A 131 4.39 16.40 3.10
C GLU A 131 4.90 17.23 1.91
N THR A 132 5.36 18.45 2.20
CA THR A 132 5.76 19.43 1.19
C THR A 132 7.13 19.13 0.59
N ASN A 133 8.00 18.41 1.30
CA ASN A 133 9.26 17.95 0.75
C ASN A 133 9.05 16.69 -0.10
N MET A 134 9.06 16.85 -1.43
CA MET A 134 8.81 15.75 -2.38
C MET A 134 9.90 14.67 -2.37
N SER A 135 11.12 15.01 -1.98
CA SER A 135 12.22 14.05 -1.87
C SER A 135 12.13 13.18 -0.61
N THR A 136 11.20 13.48 0.30
CA THR A 136 11.03 12.69 1.53
C THR A 136 10.25 11.41 1.23
N ARG A 137 10.88 10.26 1.47
CA ARG A 137 10.26 8.91 1.36
C ARG A 137 9.48 8.71 0.04
N PRO A 138 10.13 8.87 -1.12
CA PRO A 138 9.43 8.92 -2.40
C PRO A 138 8.67 7.63 -2.71
N MET A 139 9.18 6.45 -2.31
CA MET A 139 8.49 5.17 -2.47
C MET A 139 7.22 5.05 -1.60
N VAL A 140 7.22 5.64 -0.39
CA VAL A 140 6.02 5.70 0.46
C VAL A 140 4.97 6.59 -0.18
N LYS A 141 5.38 7.74 -0.74
CA LYS A 141 4.47 8.64 -1.48
C LYS A 141 3.90 7.97 -2.73
N ALA A 142 4.70 7.26 -3.50
CA ALA A 142 4.22 6.48 -4.65
C ALA A 142 3.17 5.43 -4.20
N THR A 143 3.43 4.74 -3.10
CA THR A 143 2.49 3.77 -2.51
C THR A 143 1.22 4.45 -1.98
N ALA A 144 1.31 5.65 -1.41
CA ALA A 144 0.17 6.45 -0.97
C ALA A 144 -0.72 6.88 -2.15
N ILE A 145 -0.11 7.29 -3.28
CA ILE A 145 -0.84 7.61 -4.52
C ILE A 145 -1.51 6.36 -5.08
N LYS A 146 -0.81 5.21 -5.09
CA LYS A 146 -1.39 3.91 -5.45
C LYS A 146 -2.61 3.59 -4.58
N PHE A 147 -2.51 3.77 -3.26
CA PHE A 147 -3.63 3.56 -2.34
C PHE A 147 -4.87 4.38 -2.72
N VAL A 148 -4.69 5.69 -2.97
CA VAL A 148 -5.80 6.57 -3.39
C VAL A 148 -6.39 6.13 -4.73
N SER A 149 -5.54 5.78 -5.70
CA SER A 149 -5.97 5.30 -7.02
C SER A 149 -6.78 4.01 -6.94
N THR A 150 -6.32 3.04 -6.13
CA THR A 150 -6.96 1.76 -5.89
C THR A 150 -8.33 1.94 -5.23
N PHE A 151 -8.39 2.71 -4.13
CA PHE A 151 -9.62 2.91 -3.35
C PHE A 151 -10.46 4.11 -3.78
N ARG A 152 -10.27 4.65 -4.99
CA ARG A 152 -10.92 5.89 -5.45
C ARG A 152 -12.45 5.89 -5.30
N ASN A 153 -13.10 4.74 -5.40
CA ASN A 153 -14.56 4.61 -5.26
C ASN A 153 -15.05 4.64 -3.81
N GLN A 154 -14.16 4.48 -2.83
CA GLN A 154 -14.47 4.52 -1.42
C GLN A 154 -14.47 5.96 -0.88
N PHE A 155 -13.98 6.92 -1.66
CA PHE A 155 -13.99 8.34 -1.30
C PHE A 155 -15.28 9.02 -1.74
N ALA A 156 -15.80 9.89 -0.87
CA ALA A 156 -16.79 10.89 -1.27
C ALA A 156 -16.18 11.86 -2.30
N LYS A 157 -17.02 12.41 -3.20
CA LYS A 157 -16.58 13.30 -4.27
C LYS A 157 -15.85 14.54 -3.75
N GLU A 158 -16.30 15.06 -2.61
CA GLU A 158 -15.75 16.23 -1.95
C GLU A 158 -14.33 15.95 -1.44
N HIS A 159 -14.10 14.76 -0.89
CA HIS A 159 -12.78 14.32 -0.43
C HIS A 159 -11.81 14.16 -1.60
N LEU A 160 -12.22 13.53 -2.71
CA LEU A 160 -11.37 13.44 -3.91
C LEU A 160 -11.02 14.82 -4.47
N THR A 161 -12.00 15.73 -4.51
CA THR A 161 -11.78 17.10 -4.99
C THR A 161 -10.74 17.83 -4.14
N ALA A 162 -10.78 17.64 -2.82
CA ALA A 162 -9.80 18.21 -1.90
C ALA A 162 -8.39 17.57 -2.04
N LEU A 163 -8.31 16.32 -2.50
CA LEU A 163 -7.02 15.64 -2.73
C LEU A 163 -6.35 16.02 -4.05
N MET A 164 -7.10 16.46 -5.05
CA MET A 164 -6.55 16.79 -6.37
C MET A 164 -5.34 17.74 -6.32
N PRO A 165 -5.35 18.85 -5.56
CA PRO A 165 -4.18 19.72 -5.46
C PRO A 165 -2.95 19.02 -4.90
N LEU A 166 -3.12 18.13 -3.91
CA LEU A 166 -2.02 17.37 -3.32
C LEU A 166 -1.44 16.38 -4.34
N LEU A 167 -2.29 15.68 -5.09
CA LEU A 167 -1.85 14.75 -6.14
C LEU A 167 -1.12 15.48 -7.27
N ILE A 168 -1.62 16.66 -7.68
CA ILE A 168 -0.99 17.47 -8.74
C ILE A 168 0.40 17.95 -8.31
N ALA A 169 0.60 18.28 -7.03
CA ALA A 169 1.91 18.71 -6.51
C ALA A 169 3.00 17.62 -6.62
N HIS A 170 2.62 16.36 -6.85
CA HIS A 170 3.57 15.25 -7.10
C HIS A 170 3.93 15.07 -8.58
N LEU A 171 3.37 15.86 -9.49
CA LEU A 171 3.64 15.81 -10.93
C LEU A 171 4.65 16.88 -11.41
N SER A 172 5.01 17.81 -10.53
CA SER A 172 5.93 18.93 -10.78
C SER A 172 7.31 18.65 -10.22
#